data_AF-A0A2N1N3A4-F1
#
_entry.id   AF-A0A2N1N3A4-F1
#
_cell.length_a   1.000
_cell.length_b   1.000
_cell.length_c   1.000
_cell.angle_alpha   90.00
_cell.angle_beta   90.00
_cell.angle_gamma   90.00
#
_symmetry.space_group_name_H-M   'P 1'
#
loop_
_entity.id
_entity.type
_entity.pdbx_description
1 polymer ?
#
loop_
_entity_poly.entity_id
_entity_poly.type
_entity_poly.pdbx_seq_one_letter_code
_entity_poly.pdbx_strand_id
1 'polypeptide(L)'
;MVTNSILNVSPQTSPFIRSFSKTIPCCRIKIPITNINPEIKVPDDPYLLSKLIKKLGEQDKLEDAISIALNTKKSAQSEVVWNHLIDECVKRGRITLGIRLLNQMKKHSFVPNQQTYTILLNGIAENQTF
;
A
#
# COMPACT_ATOMS: atom_id res chain seq x y z
N MET A 1 19.86 39.33 57.60
CA MET A 1 18.50 39.81 57.30
C MET A 1 18.26 39.51 55.83
N VAL A 2 17.74 38.32 55.49
CA VAL A 2 16.31 38.04 55.12
C VAL A 2 15.96 38.82 53.85
N THR A 3 15.54 38.26 52.71
CA THR A 3 15.17 36.93 52.19
C THR A 3 15.16 37.05 50.66
N ASN A 4 15.25 35.93 49.92
CA ASN A 4 14.20 35.49 48.99
C ASN A 4 14.68 34.30 48.17
N SER A 5 14.38 33.14 48.73
CA SER A 5 14.16 31.87 48.05
C SER A 5 13.01 31.98 47.05
N ILE A 6 13.29 31.94 45.75
CA ILE A 6 12.29 31.60 44.71
C ILE A 6 12.99 30.75 43.63
N LEU A 7 12.71 29.44 43.71
CA LEU A 7 12.62 28.47 42.61
C LEU A 7 13.92 28.07 41.88
N ASN A 8 14.64 27.19 42.55
CA ASN A 8 15.35 26.07 41.92
C ASN A 8 14.32 25.20 41.16
N VAL A 9 14.17 25.43 39.85
CA VAL A 9 13.47 24.51 38.95
C VAL A 9 14.42 24.17 37.82
N SER A 10 15.19 23.10 38.03
CA SER A 10 15.83 22.36 36.96
C SER A 10 14.79 22.05 35.88
N PRO A 11 15.11 22.19 34.58
CA PRO A 11 14.26 21.67 33.53
C PRO A 11 14.16 20.16 33.75
N GLN A 12 12.99 19.68 34.16
CA GLN A 12 12.72 18.24 34.16
C GLN A 12 12.72 17.82 32.70
N THR A 13 13.87 17.36 32.23
CA THR A 13 14.01 16.64 30.97
C THR A 13 13.14 15.38 31.10
N SER A 14 12.01 15.39 30.41
CA SER A 14 11.19 14.19 30.23
C SER A 14 12.11 13.03 29.79
N PRO A 15 12.10 11.88 30.48
CA PRO A 15 12.99 10.76 30.15
C PRO A 15 12.54 10.01 28.88
N PHE A 16 11.47 10.46 28.22
CA PHE A 16 11.03 9.91 26.94
C PHE A 16 11.79 10.55 25.78
N ILE A 17 13.10 10.31 25.73
CA ILE A 17 13.74 10.14 24.42
C ILE A 17 13.12 8.85 23.86
N ARG A 18 12.01 8.98 23.14
CA ARG A 18 11.55 7.93 22.23
C ARG A 18 12.75 7.67 21.34
N SER A 19 13.44 6.57 21.58
CA SER A 19 14.47 6.10 20.67
C SER A 19 13.86 6.20 19.28
N PHE A 20 14.52 6.95 18.40
CA PHE A 20 14.24 6.82 16.98
C PHE A 20 14.59 5.36 16.67
N SER A 21 13.58 4.50 16.80
CA SER A 21 13.63 3.11 16.42
C SER A 21 14.21 3.15 15.02
N LYS A 22 15.40 2.57 14.89
CA LYS A 22 16.04 2.30 13.61
C LYS A 22 14.91 1.88 12.69
N THR A 23 14.57 2.71 11.70
CA THR A 23 13.53 2.34 10.74
C THR A 23 13.98 1.01 10.16
N ILE A 24 13.34 -0.07 10.58
CA ILE A 24 13.59 -1.40 10.05
C ILE A 24 13.48 -1.22 8.55
N PRO A 25 14.52 -1.50 7.75
CA PRO A 25 14.44 -1.32 6.31
C PRO A 25 13.23 -2.10 5.85
N CYS A 26 12.22 -1.38 5.35
CA CYS A 26 10.89 -1.88 5.00
C CYS A 26 11.09 -3.22 4.32
N CYS A 27 10.74 -4.30 5.01
CA CYS A 27 11.16 -5.67 4.68
C CYS A 27 11.17 -5.83 3.17
N ARG A 28 12.35 -6.12 2.59
CA ARG A 28 12.55 -6.28 1.14
C ARG A 28 11.92 -7.60 0.70
N ILE A 29 10.63 -7.77 0.97
CA ILE A 29 9.82 -8.89 0.51
C ILE A 29 9.52 -8.56 -0.94
N LYS A 30 10.22 -9.24 -1.87
CA LYS A 30 10.00 -9.11 -3.31
C LYS A 30 8.59 -9.60 -3.64
N ILE A 31 7.80 -8.79 -4.34
CA ILE A 31 6.51 -9.27 -4.85
C ILE A 31 6.85 -10.46 -5.74
N PRO A 32 6.22 -11.64 -5.55
CA PRO A 32 6.47 -12.75 -6.45
C PRO A 32 6.14 -12.28 -7.86
N ILE A 33 7.18 -12.15 -8.68
CA ILE A 33 7.06 -11.74 -10.08
C ILE A 33 6.74 -13.04 -10.82
N THR A 34 5.49 -13.22 -11.21
CA THR A 34 5.08 -14.36 -12.03
C THR A 34 5.30 -14.04 -13.50
N ASN A 35 5.65 -15.07 -14.28
CA ASN A 35 5.82 -14.95 -15.73
C ASN A 35 4.51 -14.49 -16.37
N ILE A 36 4.61 -13.46 -17.21
CA ILE A 36 3.48 -12.91 -17.95
C ILE A 36 3.07 -13.93 -19.02
N ASN A 37 1.79 -14.27 -19.08
CA ASN A 37 1.23 -14.99 -20.22
C ASN A 37 1.35 -14.10 -21.47
N PRO A 38 2.11 -14.51 -22.51
CA PRO A 38 2.50 -13.63 -23.63
C PRO A 38 1.34 -13.20 -24.55
N GLU A 39 0.13 -13.72 -24.34
CA GLU A 39 -1.03 -13.48 -25.21
C GLU A 39 -1.87 -12.24 -24.82
N ILE A 40 -1.62 -11.64 -23.66
CA ILE A 40 -2.47 -10.54 -23.17
C ILE A 40 -2.02 -9.21 -23.80
N LYS A 41 -2.78 -8.73 -24.79
CA LYS A 41 -2.60 -7.40 -25.37
C LYS A 41 -2.93 -6.32 -24.34
N VAL A 42 -1.90 -5.73 -23.74
CA VAL A 42 -2.05 -4.64 -22.77
C VAL A 42 -2.53 -3.37 -23.48
N PRO A 43 -3.70 -2.81 -23.13
CA PRO A 43 -4.17 -1.55 -23.68
C PRO A 43 -3.33 -0.37 -23.17
N ASP A 44 -3.05 0.59 -24.04
CA ASP A 44 -2.37 1.84 -23.67
C ASP A 44 -3.29 2.84 -22.94
N ASP A 45 -4.62 2.65 -23.04
CA ASP A 45 -5.62 3.52 -22.39
C ASP A 45 -5.87 3.11 -20.92
N PRO A 46 -5.73 4.04 -19.96
CA PRO A 46 -6.01 3.78 -18.55
C PRO A 46 -7.39 3.21 -18.25
N TYR A 47 -8.42 3.62 -19.00
CA TYR A 47 -9.77 3.09 -18.80
C TYR A 47 -9.84 1.62 -19.20
N LEU A 48 -9.35 1.27 -20.40
CA LEU A 48 -9.28 -0.11 -20.86
C LEU A 48 -8.42 -1.00 -19.94
N LEU A 49 -7.31 -0.47 -19.42
CA LEU A 49 -6.47 -1.19 -18.46
C LEU A 49 -7.22 -1.50 -17.15
N SER A 50 -7.95 -0.52 -16.61
CA SER A 50 -8.75 -0.72 -15.39
C SER A 50 -9.82 -1.79 -15.59
N LYS A 51 -10.47 -1.80 -16.76
CA LYS A 51 -11.49 -2.78 -17.14
C LYS A 51 -10.89 -4.18 -17.31
N LEU A 52 -9.70 -4.27 -17.90
CA LEU A 52 -8.97 -5.53 -18.05
C LEU A 52 -8.61 -6.12 -16.69
N ILE A 53 -8.07 -5.31 -15.79
CA ILE A 53 -7.69 -5.74 -14.44
C ILE A 53 -8.89 -6.20 -13.63
N LYS A 54 -10.01 -5.47 -13.72
CA LYS A 54 -11.27 -5.91 -13.10
C LYS A 54 -11.71 -7.29 -13.61
N LYS A 55 -11.69 -7.49 -14.93
CA LYS A 55 -12.02 -8.80 -15.54
C LYS A 55 -11.07 -9.91 -15.09
N LEU A 56 -9.76 -9.64 -14.98
CA LEU A 56 -8.78 -10.63 -14.50
C LEU A 56 -8.97 -10.95 -13.01
N GLY A 57 -9.37 -9.95 -12.22
CA GLY A 57 -9.80 -10.11 -10.83
C GLY A 57 -10.97 -11.09 -10.71
N GLU A 58 -12.01 -10.89 -11.52
CA GLU A 58 -13.19 -11.78 -11.59
C GLU A 58 -12.84 -13.21 -12.06
N GLN A 59 -11.82 -13.38 -12.89
CA GLN A 59 -11.36 -14.69 -13.42
C GLN A 59 -10.41 -15.44 -12.48
N ASP A 60 -10.30 -15.02 -11.23
CA ASP A 60 -9.35 -15.54 -10.26
C ASP A 60 -7.85 -15.43 -10.62
N LYS A 61 -7.48 -14.69 -11.69
CA LYS A 61 -6.10 -14.51 -12.16
C LYS A 61 -5.45 -13.24 -11.61
N LEU A 62 -5.26 -13.18 -10.29
CA LEU A 62 -4.72 -11.98 -9.64
C LEU A 62 -3.23 -11.75 -9.95
N GLU A 63 -2.46 -12.83 -10.05
CA GLU A 63 -1.02 -12.79 -10.33
C GLU A 63 -0.75 -12.18 -11.71
N ASP A 64 -1.56 -12.57 -12.70
CA ASP A 64 -1.53 -11.98 -14.05
C ASP A 64 -1.88 -10.50 -14.00
N ALA A 65 -2.93 -10.12 -13.26
CA ALA A 65 -3.33 -8.72 -13.13
C ALA A 65 -2.23 -7.84 -12.50
N ILE A 66 -1.55 -8.35 -11.46
CA ILE A 66 -0.44 -7.64 -10.80
C ILE A 66 0.75 -7.50 -11.76
N SER A 67 1.12 -8.57 -12.46
CA SER A 67 2.23 -8.53 -13.41
C SER A 67 1.96 -7.55 -14.56
N ILE A 68 0.74 -7.52 -15.11
CA ILE A 68 0.35 -6.56 -16.15
C ILE A 68 0.49 -5.13 -15.63
N ALA A 69 -0.06 -4.83 -14.46
CA ALA A 69 0.02 -3.49 -13.89
C ALA A 69 1.47 -3.05 -13.61
N LEU A 70 2.36 -3.95 -13.19
CA LEU A 70 3.76 -3.62 -12.95
C LEU A 70 4.57 -3.41 -14.24
N ASN A 71 4.24 -4.14 -15.31
CA ASN A 71 4.95 -4.06 -16.60
C ASN A 71 4.40 -2.97 -17.52
N THR A 72 3.20 -2.46 -17.25
CA THR A 72 2.58 -1.41 -18.05
C THR A 72 3.28 -0.07 -17.82
N LYS A 73 3.40 0.75 -18.87
CA LYS A 73 3.95 2.11 -18.76
C LYS A 73 3.13 2.94 -17.78
N LYS A 74 3.79 3.81 -17.01
CA LYS A 74 3.13 4.71 -16.05
C LYS A 74 2.05 5.59 -16.69
N SER A 75 2.21 5.98 -17.97
CA SER A 75 1.24 6.80 -18.71
C SER A 75 -0.12 6.11 -18.95
N ALA A 76 -0.11 4.78 -19.00
CA ALA A 76 -1.30 3.97 -19.21
C ALA A 76 -1.93 3.51 -17.87
N GLN A 77 -1.29 3.81 -16.74
CA GLN A 77 -1.80 3.46 -15.42
C GLN A 77 -2.54 4.63 -14.78
N SER A 78 -3.51 4.33 -13.93
CA SER A 78 -4.26 5.30 -13.14
C SER A 78 -4.42 4.84 -11.70
N GLU A 79 -4.79 5.74 -10.79
CA GLU A 79 -5.10 5.38 -9.40
C GLU A 79 -6.22 4.34 -9.32
N VAL A 80 -7.17 4.39 -10.25
CA VAL A 80 -8.29 3.45 -10.36
C VAL A 80 -7.79 2.03 -10.61
N VAL A 81 -6.77 1.85 -11.45
CA VAL A 81 -6.14 0.55 -11.72
C VAL A 81 -5.58 -0.07 -10.42
N TRP A 82 -4.83 0.71 -9.64
CA TRP A 82 -4.27 0.26 -8.38
C TRP A 82 -5.33 -0.06 -7.34
N ASN A 83 -6.39 0.74 -7.27
CA ASN A 83 -7.52 0.50 -6.36
C ASN A 83 -8.21 -0.83 -6.65
N HIS A 84 -8.45 -1.16 -7.93
CA HIS A 84 -9.03 -2.45 -8.30
C HIS A 84 -8.12 -3.63 -7.90
N LEU A 85 -6.81 -3.53 -8.08
CA LEU A 85 -5.89 -4.59 -7.65
C LEU A 85 -5.92 -4.80 -6.13
N ILE A 86 -5.96 -3.71 -5.37
CA ILE A 86 -5.99 -3.76 -3.91
C ILE A 86 -7.32 -4.35 -3.42
N ASP A 87 -8.44 -3.96 -4.04
CA ASP A 87 -9.78 -4.50 -3.77
C ASP A 87 -9.83 -6.01 -4.00
N GLU A 88 -9.32 -6.48 -5.14
CA GLU A 88 -9.25 -7.91 -5.46
C GLU A 88 -8.32 -8.69 -4.52
N CYS A 89 -7.20 -8.08 -4.05
CA CYS A 89 -6.38 -8.68 -3.01
C CYS A 89 -7.15 -8.85 -1.70
N VAL A 90 -7.92 -7.85 -1.30
CA VAL A 90 -8.69 -7.85 -0.04
C VAL A 90 -9.82 -8.87 -0.08
N LYS A 91 -10.59 -8.92 -1.18
CA LYS A 91 -11.67 -9.91 -1.37
C LYS A 91 -11.20 -11.36 -1.23
N ARG A 92 -9.93 -11.62 -1.57
CA ARG A 92 -9.31 -12.94 -1.49
C ARG A 92 -8.60 -13.20 -0.17
N GLY A 93 -8.75 -12.31 0.83
CA GLY A 93 -8.10 -12.41 2.14
C GLY A 93 -6.59 -12.16 2.11
N ARG A 94 -6.02 -11.71 0.98
CA ARG A 94 -4.57 -11.50 0.81
C ARG A 94 -4.14 -10.08 1.18
N ILE A 95 -4.46 -9.65 2.40
CA ILE A 95 -4.22 -8.26 2.87
C ILE A 95 -2.75 -7.89 2.82
N THR A 96 -1.85 -8.80 3.21
CA THR A 96 -0.40 -8.55 3.17
C THR A 96 0.07 -8.18 1.77
N LEU A 97 -0.53 -8.76 0.71
CA LEU A 97 -0.26 -8.36 -0.67
C LEU A 97 -0.88 -6.99 -0.99
N GLY A 98 -2.10 -6.71 -0.55
CA GLY A 98 -2.74 -5.40 -0.70
C GLY A 98 -1.90 -4.24 -0.13
N ILE A 99 -1.34 -4.40 1.08
CA ILE A 99 -0.44 -3.41 1.70
C ILE A 99 0.84 -3.23 0.87
N ARG A 100 1.35 -4.30 0.26
CA ARG A 100 2.54 -4.23 -0.60
C ARG A 100 2.24 -3.50 -1.91
N LEU A 101 1.06 -3.70 -2.49
CA LEU A 101 0.60 -2.96 -3.66
C LEU A 101 0.42 -1.48 -3.36
N LEU A 102 -0.11 -1.11 -2.18
CA LEU A 102 -0.15 0.29 -1.74
C LEU A 102 1.24 0.93 -1.72
N ASN A 103 2.25 0.21 -1.24
CA ASN A 103 3.63 0.70 -1.26
C ASN A 103 4.20 0.83 -2.67
N GLN A 104 3.82 -0.06 -3.60
CA GLN A 104 4.21 0.08 -5.01
C GLN A 104 3.52 1.26 -5.67
N MET A 105 2.22 1.46 -5.43
CA MET A 105 1.47 2.62 -5.91
C MET A 105 2.20 3.93 -5.54
N LYS A 106 2.63 4.06 -4.28
CA LYS A 106 3.44 5.21 -3.82
C LYS A 106 4.78 5.33 -4.53
N LYS A 107 5.49 4.22 -4.75
CA LYS A 107 6.78 4.21 -5.48
C LYS A 107 6.63 4.63 -6.94
N HIS A 108 5.52 4.26 -7.59
CA HIS A 108 5.16 4.72 -8.92
C HIS A 108 4.67 6.18 -8.95
N SER A 109 4.71 6.88 -7.80
CA SER A 109 4.24 8.27 -7.61
C SER A 109 2.74 8.46 -7.87
N PHE A 110 1.94 7.41 -7.65
CA PHE A 110 0.49 7.54 -7.55
C PHE A 110 0.10 7.83 -6.10
N VAL A 111 -0.82 8.78 -5.91
CA VAL A 111 -1.28 9.17 -4.58
C VAL A 111 -2.46 8.26 -4.19
N PRO A 112 -2.36 7.50 -3.09
CA PRO A 112 -3.50 6.71 -2.63
C PRO A 112 -4.67 7.62 -2.26
N ASN A 113 -5.86 7.26 -2.74
CA ASN A 113 -7.07 8.03 -2.50
C ASN A 113 -7.79 7.50 -1.24
N GLN A 114 -8.82 8.22 -0.76
CA GLN A 114 -9.66 7.79 0.35
C GLN A 114 -10.19 6.37 0.16
N GLN A 115 -10.66 6.05 -1.06
CA GLN A 115 -11.13 4.71 -1.41
C GLN A 115 -10.09 3.62 -1.15
N THR A 116 -8.82 3.86 -1.48
CA THR A 116 -7.72 2.90 -1.29
C THR A 116 -7.57 2.52 0.18
N TYR A 117 -7.65 3.51 1.07
CA TYR A 117 -7.56 3.29 2.51
C TYR A 117 -8.80 2.60 3.07
N THR A 118 -9.98 3.00 2.63
CA THR A 118 -11.24 2.36 3.03
C THR A 118 -11.24 0.86 2.70
N ILE A 119 -10.83 0.49 1.49
CA ILE A 119 -10.73 -0.91 1.05
C ILE A 119 -9.79 -1.71 1.97
N LEU A 120 -8.59 -1.18 2.26
CA LEU A 120 -7.61 -1.87 3.09
C LEU A 120 -8.07 -2.01 4.55
N LEU A 121 -8.65 -0.96 5.12
CA LEU A 121 -9.13 -0.97 6.50
C LEU A 121 -10.30 -1.94 6.67
N ASN A 122 -11.25 -1.94 5.73
CA ASN A 122 -12.35 -2.91 5.72
C ASN A 122 -11.82 -4.34 5.63
N GLY A 123 -10.88 -4.58 4.71
CA GLY A 123 -10.23 -5.88 4.58
C GLY A 123 -9.57 -6.35 5.87
N ILE A 124 -8.79 -5.47 6.53
CA ILE A 124 -8.15 -5.79 7.81
C ILE A 124 -9.20 -6.14 8.86
N ALA A 125 -10.25 -5.33 9.01
CA ALA A 125 -11.29 -5.55 9.99
C ALA A 125 -12.01 -6.91 9.80
N GLU A 126 -12.23 -7.33 8.55
CA GLU A 126 -12.91 -8.59 8.23
C GLU A 126 -12.03 -9.83 8.44
N ASN A 127 -10.71 -9.73 8.24
CA ASN A 127 -9.79 -10.87 8.37
C ASN A 127 -9.05 -10.91 9.71
N GLN A 128 -9.30 -9.97 10.61
CA GLN A 128 -8.72 -9.99 11.96
C GLN A 128 -9.50 -11.00 12.81
N THR A 129 -9.09 -12.26 12.71
CA THR A 129 -9.55 -13.33 13.61
C THR A 129 -9.11 -13.00 15.04
N PHE A 130 -10.07 -12.74 15.92
CA PHE A 130 -9.87 -12.67 17.37
C PHE A 130 -9.83 -14.07 17.98
#